data_AF-A0A1G9EKC0-F1
#
_entry.id   AF-A0A1G9EKC0-F1
#
_cell.length_a   1.000
_cell.length_b   1.000
_cell.length_c   1.000
_cell.angle_alpha   90.00
_cell.angle_beta   90.00
_cell.angle_gamma   90.00
#
_symmetry.space_group_name_H-M   'P 1'
#
loop_
_entity.id
_entity.type
_entity.pdbx_description
1 polymer ?
#
loop_
_entity_poly.entity_id
_entity_poly.type
_entity_poly.pdbx_seq_one_letter_code
_entity_poly.pdbx_strand_id
1 'polypeptide(L)'
;MPYLTELADVARRTGCPVTEVDGWRRRGHGPQPEVQGVVCHHTAGPAGGGDYPSLAVVRDGRPDLEGPLSHFGLGRSGRIYVIAAGRCWHNAPSTSPRHANSTSLGIEAENDGRQPWPQAQRDAYVRLCAELCREYGLPASRVRAHREVNTSKPDPHSIDMTEFRAQVAALISDGPPPGSWTEEIMRELPLVKPGDDNFDVKTVRGCLFARGHVPPTEYAQADEGLEGWLKSTVCDPGLVDLVRRFQQAEGIPVDGLVGPTTWAPLLRV
;
A
#
# COMPACT_ATOMS: atom_id res chain seq x y z
N MET A 1 -3.00 -17.44 -11.53
CA MET A 1 -2.60 -16.10 -11.03
C MET A 1 -3.86 -15.36 -10.63
N PRO A 2 -3.85 -14.62 -9.51
CA PRO A 2 -5.08 -14.06 -8.95
C PRO A 2 -5.54 -12.79 -9.69
N TYR A 3 -6.84 -12.51 -9.58
CA TYR A 3 -7.35 -11.15 -9.75
C TYR A 3 -6.93 -10.32 -8.53
N LEU A 4 -6.56 -9.06 -8.73
CA LEU A 4 -6.09 -8.14 -7.69
C LEU A 4 -7.29 -7.58 -6.91
N THR A 5 -7.88 -8.39 -6.03
CA THR A 5 -9.10 -8.03 -5.29
C THR A 5 -8.85 -7.08 -4.11
N GLU A 6 -7.59 -6.72 -3.85
CA GLU A 6 -7.14 -5.76 -2.85
C GLU A 6 -7.20 -4.29 -3.33
N LEU A 7 -7.37 -4.05 -4.64
CA LEU A 7 -7.26 -2.70 -5.23
C LEU A 7 -8.21 -1.65 -4.62
N ALA A 8 -9.38 -2.06 -4.10
CA ALA A 8 -10.28 -1.14 -3.42
C ALA A 8 -9.74 -0.67 -2.07
N ASP A 9 -9.07 -1.55 -1.32
CA ASP A 9 -8.46 -1.19 -0.05
C ASP A 9 -7.23 -0.30 -0.29
N VAL A 10 -6.44 -0.60 -1.32
CA VAL A 10 -5.36 0.28 -1.80
C VAL A 10 -5.87 1.69 -2.12
N ALA A 11 -6.98 1.79 -2.87
CA ALA A 11 -7.58 3.09 -3.18
C ALA A 11 -8.07 3.82 -1.92
N ARG A 12 -8.62 3.12 -0.92
CA ARG A 12 -9.10 3.74 0.33
C ARG A 12 -7.98 4.35 1.16
N ARG A 13 -6.77 3.78 1.14
CA ARG A 13 -5.61 4.32 1.87
C ARG A 13 -5.23 5.75 1.46
N THR A 14 -5.65 6.19 0.27
CA THR A 14 -5.45 7.57 -0.20
C THR A 14 -6.20 8.62 0.63
N GLY A 15 -7.24 8.20 1.38
CA GLY A 15 -8.21 9.08 2.03
C GLY A 15 -9.22 9.73 1.08
N CYS A 16 -9.14 9.44 -0.22
CA CYS A 16 -10.07 9.96 -1.22
C CYS A 16 -11.39 9.17 -1.24
N PRO A 17 -12.49 9.75 -1.74
CA PRO A 17 -13.72 9.01 -1.95
C PRO A 17 -13.51 7.86 -2.95
N VAL A 18 -13.91 6.64 -2.59
CA VAL A 18 -13.77 5.45 -3.44
C VAL A 18 -15.15 4.94 -3.86
N THR A 19 -15.27 4.52 -5.11
CA THR A 19 -16.43 3.83 -5.66
C THR A 19 -16.00 2.51 -6.27
N GLU A 20 -16.42 1.41 -5.68
CA GLU A 20 -16.29 0.09 -6.29
C GLU A 20 -17.33 -0.04 -7.41
N VAL A 21 -16.88 -0.23 -8.65
CA VAL A 21 -17.79 -0.43 -9.78
C VAL A 21 -18.30 -1.86 -9.76
N ASP A 22 -19.62 -2.05 -9.82
CA ASP A 22 -20.24 -3.37 -9.75
C ASP A 22 -19.49 -4.42 -10.58
N GLY A 23 -19.16 -5.57 -9.99
CA GLY A 23 -18.45 -6.66 -10.66
C GLY A 23 -16.93 -6.50 -10.84
N TRP A 24 -16.31 -5.42 -10.35
CA TRP A 24 -14.87 -5.14 -10.58
C TRP A 24 -13.93 -6.28 -10.19
N ARG A 25 -14.22 -6.99 -9.09
CA ARG A 25 -13.40 -8.12 -8.57
C ARG A 25 -13.21 -9.26 -9.57
N ARG A 26 -14.11 -9.38 -10.56
CA ARG A 26 -14.07 -10.41 -11.60
C ARG A 26 -13.86 -9.84 -13.00
N ARG A 27 -13.78 -8.51 -13.14
CA ARG A 27 -13.65 -7.84 -14.44
C ARG A 27 -12.19 -7.79 -14.86
N GLY A 28 -11.95 -8.12 -16.13
CA GLY A 28 -10.64 -8.13 -16.76
C GLY A 28 -10.56 -9.14 -17.90
N HIS A 29 -9.57 -9.00 -18.75
CA HIS A 29 -9.25 -9.91 -19.86
C HIS A 29 -8.44 -11.12 -19.36
N GLY A 30 -8.88 -11.71 -18.25
CA GLY A 30 -8.16 -12.69 -17.45
C GLY A 30 -7.38 -12.08 -16.27
N PRO A 31 -6.64 -12.91 -15.51
CA PRO A 31 -5.86 -12.46 -14.38
C PRO A 31 -4.82 -11.40 -14.75
N GLN A 32 -4.49 -10.52 -13.80
CA GLN A 32 -3.33 -9.65 -13.89
C GLN A 32 -2.12 -10.44 -13.35
N PRO A 33 -1.20 -10.92 -14.21
CA PRO A 33 -0.18 -11.85 -13.77
C PRO A 33 0.88 -11.16 -12.89
N GLU A 34 1.19 -9.90 -13.18
CA GLU A 34 2.22 -9.13 -12.48
C GLU A 34 1.86 -7.65 -12.44
N VAL A 35 2.41 -6.95 -11.44
CA VAL A 35 2.39 -5.48 -11.34
C VAL A 35 3.82 -4.98 -11.19
N GLN A 36 4.37 -4.45 -12.27
CA GLN A 36 5.73 -3.90 -12.37
C GLN A 36 5.73 -2.38 -12.64
N GLY A 37 4.57 -1.79 -12.91
CA GLY A 37 4.43 -0.38 -13.25
C GLY A 37 3.00 0.13 -13.16
N VAL A 38 2.88 1.46 -13.20
CA VAL A 38 1.60 2.17 -13.25
C VAL A 38 1.64 3.10 -14.45
N VAL A 39 0.61 3.04 -15.30
CA VAL A 39 0.46 3.90 -16.47
C VAL A 39 -0.65 4.91 -16.20
N CYS A 40 -0.26 6.18 -16.26
CA CYS A 40 -1.15 7.31 -16.11
C CYS A 40 -1.70 7.70 -17.49
N HIS A 41 -3.00 7.96 -17.56
CA HIS A 41 -3.75 8.33 -18.77
C HIS A 41 -4.64 9.54 -18.51
N HIS A 42 -5.18 10.10 -19.59
CA HIS A 42 -6.42 10.84 -19.53
C HIS A 42 -7.44 10.25 -20.50
N THR A 43 -8.72 10.36 -20.15
CA THR A 43 -9.81 9.68 -20.86
C THR A 43 -10.05 10.20 -22.28
N ALA A 44 -9.63 11.43 -22.58
CA ALA A 44 -10.05 12.21 -23.75
C ALA A 44 -11.59 12.29 -23.87
N GLY A 45 -12.25 12.24 -22.70
CA GLY A 45 -13.70 12.22 -22.56
C GLY A 45 -14.35 13.59 -22.72
N PRO A 46 -15.68 13.67 -22.58
CA PRO A 46 -16.40 14.94 -22.66
C PRO A 46 -15.93 15.93 -21.59
N ALA A 47 -15.85 17.23 -21.90
CA ALA A 47 -15.48 18.26 -20.93
C ALA A 47 -16.52 18.44 -19.79
N GLY A 48 -17.80 18.11 -20.06
CA GLY A 48 -18.91 18.15 -19.09
C GLY A 48 -19.49 16.76 -18.79
N GLY A 49 -20.66 16.71 -18.12
CA GLY A 49 -21.36 15.44 -17.85
C GLY A 49 -21.11 14.83 -16.47
N GLY A 50 -20.58 15.61 -15.53
CA GLY A 50 -20.39 15.21 -14.13
C GLY A 50 -18.96 14.79 -13.80
N ASP A 51 -18.82 14.02 -12.74
CA ASP A 51 -17.52 13.72 -12.13
C ASP A 51 -16.66 12.77 -12.98
N TYR A 52 -17.26 11.71 -13.52
CA TYR A 52 -16.57 10.69 -14.33
C TYR A 52 -17.47 10.13 -15.46
N PRO A 53 -17.86 10.97 -16.45
CA PRO A 53 -18.75 10.56 -17.55
C PRO A 53 -18.15 9.44 -18.43
N SER A 54 -16.82 9.28 -18.44
CA SER A 54 -16.14 8.23 -19.20
C SER A 54 -16.27 6.83 -18.59
N LEU A 55 -16.96 6.67 -17.44
CA LEU A 55 -17.05 5.39 -16.73
C LEU A 55 -17.49 4.22 -17.63
N ALA A 56 -18.55 4.41 -18.42
CA ALA A 56 -19.07 3.36 -19.28
C ALA A 56 -18.04 2.94 -20.34
N VAL A 57 -17.34 3.91 -20.95
CA VAL A 57 -16.30 3.63 -21.95
C VAL A 57 -15.11 2.92 -21.31
N VAL A 58 -14.66 3.34 -20.12
CA VAL A 58 -13.51 2.71 -19.46
C VAL A 58 -13.87 1.31 -18.94
N ARG A 59 -15.10 1.11 -18.48
CA ARG A 59 -15.59 -0.19 -17.96
C ARG A 59 -15.88 -1.20 -19.07
N ASP A 60 -16.62 -0.77 -20.10
CA ASP A 60 -17.21 -1.66 -21.11
C ASP A 60 -16.46 -1.59 -22.45
N GLY A 61 -15.63 -0.58 -22.64
CA GLY A 61 -14.89 -0.35 -23.87
C GLY A 61 -15.65 0.47 -24.89
N ARG A 62 -15.24 0.30 -26.13
CA ARG A 62 -15.77 0.96 -27.33
C ARG A 62 -15.85 -0.07 -28.47
N PRO A 63 -16.55 0.20 -29.59
CA PRO A 63 -16.78 -0.80 -30.64
C PRO A 63 -15.51 -1.46 -31.19
N ASP A 64 -14.38 -0.74 -31.20
CA ASP A 64 -13.07 -1.23 -31.67
C ASP A 64 -12.18 -1.83 -30.56
N LEU A 65 -12.58 -1.73 -29.28
CA LEU A 65 -11.78 -2.21 -28.15
C LEU A 65 -12.66 -2.49 -26.92
N GLU A 66 -12.86 -3.76 -26.61
CA GLU A 66 -13.60 -4.23 -25.42
C GLU A 66 -12.97 -3.75 -24.10
N GLY A 67 -13.82 -3.41 -23.13
CA GLY A 67 -13.39 -3.08 -21.78
C GLY A 67 -12.99 -4.33 -20.99
N PRO A 68 -12.34 -4.15 -19.82
CA PRO A 68 -12.00 -2.87 -19.22
C PRO A 68 -10.75 -2.24 -19.87
N LEU A 69 -10.79 -0.93 -20.04
CA LEU A 69 -9.68 -0.13 -20.56
C LEU A 69 -8.72 0.33 -19.47
N SER A 70 -9.06 0.16 -18.20
CA SER A 70 -8.22 0.54 -17.06
C SER A 70 -8.68 -0.14 -15.77
N HIS A 71 -7.76 -0.28 -14.81
CA HIS A 71 -8.04 -0.81 -13.49
C HIS A 71 -8.77 0.23 -12.63
N PHE A 72 -8.37 1.51 -12.77
CA PHE A 72 -8.95 2.63 -12.06
C PHE A 72 -9.46 3.72 -13.00
N GLY A 73 -10.53 4.37 -12.59
CA GLY A 73 -10.94 5.69 -13.08
C GLY A 73 -10.72 6.76 -12.03
N LEU A 74 -10.43 7.99 -12.44
CA LEU A 74 -10.24 9.11 -11.52
C LEU A 74 -11.10 10.32 -11.92
N GLY A 75 -12.14 10.58 -11.13
CA GLY A 75 -13.08 11.68 -11.32
C GLY A 75 -12.48 13.06 -11.09
N ARG A 76 -13.12 14.08 -11.66
CA ARG A 76 -12.73 15.50 -11.51
C ARG A 76 -12.67 15.97 -10.05
N SER A 77 -13.47 15.37 -9.16
CA SER A 77 -13.50 15.68 -7.73
C SER A 77 -12.41 14.97 -6.91
N GLY A 78 -11.56 14.15 -7.54
CA GLY A 78 -10.62 13.27 -6.86
C GLY A 78 -11.21 11.94 -6.38
N ARG A 79 -12.44 11.59 -6.81
CA ARG A 79 -13.04 10.27 -6.55
C ARG A 79 -12.35 9.19 -7.37
N ILE A 80 -12.02 8.08 -6.74
CA ILE A 80 -11.39 6.91 -7.37
C ILE A 80 -12.46 5.85 -7.65
N TYR A 81 -12.57 5.43 -8.90
CA TYR A 81 -13.47 4.36 -9.35
C TYR A 81 -12.63 3.10 -9.54
N VAL A 82 -12.93 2.02 -8.82
CA VAL A 82 -12.24 0.73 -8.96
C VAL A 82 -13.01 -0.10 -9.98
N ILE A 83 -12.44 -0.28 -11.16
CA ILE A 83 -13.14 -0.77 -12.36
C ILE A 83 -12.86 -2.25 -12.59
N ALA A 84 -11.62 -2.71 -12.43
CA ALA A 84 -11.23 -4.07 -12.75
C ALA A 84 -10.08 -4.56 -11.86
N ALA A 85 -10.16 -5.83 -11.47
CA ALA A 85 -9.11 -6.53 -10.73
C ALA A 85 -8.23 -7.40 -11.65
N GLY A 86 -8.67 -7.67 -12.87
CA GLY A 86 -7.92 -8.40 -13.88
C GLY A 86 -7.32 -7.48 -14.94
N ARG A 87 -6.63 -8.09 -15.90
CA ARG A 87 -5.92 -7.41 -16.96
C ARG A 87 -6.82 -6.46 -17.76
N CYS A 88 -6.33 -5.24 -17.98
CA CYS A 88 -7.02 -4.22 -18.78
C CYS A 88 -6.30 -3.94 -20.09
N TRP A 89 -7.01 -3.43 -21.10
CA TRP A 89 -6.42 -3.00 -22.38
C TRP A 89 -6.12 -1.50 -22.37
N HIS A 90 -5.07 -1.12 -21.63
CA HIS A 90 -4.70 0.28 -21.38
C HIS A 90 -3.42 0.73 -22.10
N ASN A 91 -2.45 -0.16 -22.28
CA ASN A 91 -1.21 0.13 -22.97
C ASN A 91 -0.71 -1.03 -23.85
N ALA A 92 -1.00 -0.93 -25.15
CA ALA A 92 -0.40 -1.74 -26.21
C ALA A 92 -0.36 -0.92 -27.53
N PRO A 93 0.76 -0.92 -28.27
CA PRO A 93 2.08 -1.45 -27.90
C PRO A 93 2.72 -0.65 -26.75
N SER A 94 3.70 -1.25 -26.07
CA SER A 94 4.51 -0.56 -25.05
C SER A 94 5.99 -0.57 -25.43
N THR A 95 6.68 0.56 -25.24
CA THR A 95 8.15 0.65 -25.35
C THR A 95 8.87 0.13 -24.11
N SER A 96 8.12 -0.24 -23.06
CA SER A 96 8.64 -0.82 -21.83
C SER A 96 7.92 -2.12 -21.48
N PRO A 97 8.64 -3.25 -21.32
CA PRO A 97 8.00 -4.53 -20.96
C PRO A 97 7.37 -4.50 -19.56
N ARG A 98 7.67 -3.48 -18.76
CA ARG A 98 7.16 -3.29 -17.39
C ARG A 98 5.89 -2.43 -17.31
N HIS A 99 5.46 -1.92 -18.46
CA HIS A 99 4.30 -1.05 -18.57
C HIS A 99 3.30 -1.56 -19.61
N ALA A 100 3.34 -2.85 -19.95
CA ALA A 100 2.37 -3.46 -20.87
C ALA A 100 1.11 -3.88 -20.11
N ASN A 101 0.00 -4.11 -20.82
CA ASN A 101 -1.27 -4.58 -20.23
C ASN A 101 -1.12 -5.65 -19.15
N SER A 102 -0.27 -6.66 -19.37
CA SER A 102 -0.09 -7.78 -18.43
C SER A 102 0.90 -7.50 -17.29
N THR A 103 1.62 -6.38 -17.30
CA THR A 103 2.67 -6.07 -16.31
C THR A 103 2.46 -4.73 -15.62
N SER A 104 1.39 -3.99 -15.92
CA SER A 104 1.10 -2.72 -15.25
C SER A 104 -0.39 -2.50 -15.00
N LEU A 105 -0.64 -1.63 -14.03
CA LEU A 105 -1.96 -1.08 -13.75
C LEU A 105 -2.16 0.21 -14.55
N GLY A 106 -3.39 0.44 -14.99
CA GLY A 106 -3.80 1.64 -15.71
C GLY A 106 -4.66 2.50 -14.81
N ILE A 107 -4.54 3.83 -14.95
CA ILE A 107 -5.41 4.82 -14.31
C ILE A 107 -5.88 5.80 -15.37
N GLU A 108 -7.19 5.83 -15.63
CA GLU A 108 -7.84 6.72 -16.59
C GLU A 108 -8.45 7.92 -15.88
N ALA A 109 -7.73 9.04 -15.85
CA ALA A 109 -8.19 10.26 -15.21
C ALA A 109 -9.05 11.11 -16.15
N GLU A 110 -10.19 11.57 -15.67
CA GLU A 110 -11.16 12.28 -16.50
C GLU A 110 -10.64 13.63 -16.95
N ASN A 111 -10.37 13.75 -18.24
CA ASN A 111 -9.96 14.98 -18.88
C ASN A 111 -10.20 14.88 -20.40
N ASP A 112 -10.57 15.98 -21.05
CA ASP A 112 -10.74 16.05 -22.52
C ASP A 112 -9.40 16.19 -23.28
N GLY A 113 -8.28 16.24 -22.55
CA GLY A 113 -6.94 16.39 -23.06
C GLY A 113 -6.51 17.84 -23.30
N ARG A 114 -7.32 18.81 -22.86
CA ARG A 114 -7.08 20.25 -23.07
C ARG A 114 -7.43 21.10 -21.86
N GLN A 115 -8.40 20.67 -21.06
CA GLN A 115 -8.90 21.42 -19.92
C GLN A 115 -7.90 21.37 -18.74
N PRO A 116 -7.80 22.44 -17.94
CA PRO A 116 -7.02 22.42 -16.72
C PRO A 116 -7.41 21.26 -15.80
N TRP A 117 -6.43 20.66 -15.15
CA TRP A 117 -6.64 19.60 -14.18
C TRP A 117 -7.11 20.19 -12.83
N PRO A 118 -8.29 19.80 -12.31
CA PRO A 118 -8.70 20.19 -10.96
C PRO A 118 -7.67 19.74 -9.91
N GLN A 119 -7.38 20.61 -8.94
CA GLN A 119 -6.36 20.31 -7.92
C GLN A 119 -6.70 19.03 -7.14
N ALA A 120 -7.95 18.85 -6.73
CA ALA A 120 -8.39 17.65 -6.02
C ALA A 120 -8.18 16.36 -6.84
N GLN A 121 -8.35 16.42 -8.17
CA GLN A 121 -8.04 15.30 -9.06
C GLN A 121 -6.54 15.03 -9.10
N ARG A 122 -5.69 16.07 -9.23
CA ARG A 122 -4.23 15.90 -9.23
C ARG A 122 -3.72 15.30 -7.92
N ASP A 123 -4.21 15.79 -6.78
CA ASP A 123 -3.82 15.30 -5.46
C ASP A 123 -4.20 13.82 -5.29
N ALA A 124 -5.43 13.45 -5.68
CA ALA A 124 -5.88 12.06 -5.65
C ALA A 124 -5.07 11.17 -6.60
N TYR A 125 -4.65 11.68 -7.76
CA TYR A 125 -3.83 10.94 -8.71
C TYR A 125 -2.46 10.58 -8.12
N VAL A 126 -1.78 11.57 -7.54
CA VAL A 126 -0.47 11.38 -6.90
C VAL A 126 -0.59 10.41 -5.72
N ARG A 127 -1.62 10.56 -4.88
CA ARG A 127 -1.89 9.67 -3.74
C ARG A 127 -2.15 8.23 -4.17
N LEU A 128 -3.00 8.02 -5.18
CA LEU A 128 -3.29 6.68 -5.70
C LEU A 128 -2.03 6.03 -6.27
N CYS A 129 -1.23 6.76 -7.04
CA CYS A 129 0.05 6.26 -7.54
C CYS A 129 1.02 5.91 -6.41
N ALA A 130 1.08 6.71 -5.34
CA ALA A 130 1.90 6.41 -4.16
C ALA A 130 1.41 5.14 -3.43
N GLU A 131 0.11 4.97 -3.22
CA GLU A 131 -0.45 3.77 -2.58
C GLU A 131 -0.21 2.49 -3.40
N LEU A 132 -0.32 2.57 -4.72
CA LEU A 132 0.01 1.46 -5.62
C LEU A 132 1.51 1.15 -5.60
N CYS A 133 2.36 2.18 -5.54
CA CYS A 133 3.78 1.99 -5.37
C CYS A 133 4.13 1.30 -4.05
N ARG A 134 3.47 1.68 -2.94
CA ARG A 134 3.68 1.02 -1.64
C ARG A 134 3.18 -0.43 -1.65
N GLU A 135 2.00 -0.69 -2.19
CA GLU A 135 1.40 -2.04 -2.27
C GLU A 135 2.31 -3.02 -3.01
N TYR A 136 2.82 -2.62 -4.17
CA TYR A 136 3.56 -3.52 -5.07
C TYR A 136 5.09 -3.33 -5.01
N GLY A 137 5.60 -2.59 -4.01
CA GLY A 137 7.04 -2.36 -3.83
C GLY A 137 7.71 -1.66 -5.01
N LEU A 138 6.99 -0.74 -5.67
CA LEU A 138 7.48 -0.04 -6.85
C LEU A 138 8.12 1.30 -6.47
N PRO A 139 9.31 1.64 -7.00
CA PRO A 139 9.82 3.01 -6.88
C PRO A 139 8.96 3.96 -7.73
N ALA A 140 8.90 5.25 -7.36
CA ALA A 140 8.14 6.26 -8.11
C ALA A 140 8.52 6.36 -9.60
N SER A 141 9.74 5.93 -9.97
CA SER A 141 10.17 5.84 -11.37
C SER A 141 9.35 4.85 -12.22
N ARG A 142 8.58 3.95 -11.60
CA ARG A 142 7.61 3.04 -12.24
C ARG A 142 6.25 3.67 -12.54
N VAL A 143 6.04 4.93 -12.15
CA VAL A 143 4.86 5.69 -12.53
C VAL A 143 5.18 6.46 -13.81
N ARG A 144 4.54 6.06 -14.90
CA ARG A 144 4.80 6.60 -16.23
C ARG A 144 3.54 7.18 -16.82
N ALA A 145 3.67 8.31 -17.52
CA ALA A 145 2.65 8.74 -18.47
C ALA A 145 2.57 7.75 -19.63
N HIS A 146 1.40 7.57 -20.23
CA HIS A 146 1.24 6.75 -21.42
C HIS A 146 2.21 7.15 -22.53
N ARG A 147 2.40 8.46 -22.76
CA ARG A 147 3.39 9.00 -23.72
C ARG A 147 4.85 8.63 -23.44
N GLU A 148 5.21 8.30 -22.20
CA GLU A 148 6.58 7.88 -21.83
C GLU A 148 6.82 6.40 -22.14
N VAL A 149 5.76 5.62 -22.37
CA VAL A 149 5.82 4.17 -22.62
C VAL A 149 5.09 3.75 -23.89
N ASN A 150 4.57 4.70 -24.67
CA ASN A 150 3.97 4.50 -25.99
C ASN A 150 4.16 5.78 -26.82
N THR A 151 4.98 5.70 -27.87
CA THR A 151 5.38 6.88 -28.68
C THR A 151 4.25 7.45 -29.54
N SER A 152 3.14 6.72 -29.70
CA SER A 152 1.99 7.16 -30.49
C SER A 152 0.92 7.87 -29.65
N LYS A 153 1.19 8.09 -28.36
CA LYS A 153 0.21 8.56 -27.38
C LYS A 153 0.66 9.88 -26.75
N PRO A 154 -0.24 10.88 -26.61
CA PRO A 154 0.12 12.17 -26.01
C PRO A 154 -0.22 12.26 -24.51
N ASP A 155 -0.97 11.30 -23.96
CA ASP A 155 -1.57 11.37 -22.63
C ASP A 155 -0.64 10.99 -21.46
N PRO A 156 -0.93 11.46 -20.22
CA PRO A 156 -1.86 12.53 -19.82
C PRO A 156 -1.39 13.92 -20.26
N HIS A 157 -2.25 14.74 -20.86
CA HIS A 157 -1.83 16.07 -21.31
C HIS A 157 -1.35 16.96 -20.14
N SER A 158 -0.38 17.85 -20.41
CA SER A 158 0.12 18.92 -19.52
C SER A 158 0.60 18.55 -18.10
N ILE A 159 0.61 17.28 -17.69
CA ILE A 159 1.21 16.86 -16.42
C ILE A 159 2.73 16.79 -16.59
N ASP A 160 3.50 17.53 -15.80
CA ASP A 160 4.95 17.34 -15.69
C ASP A 160 5.22 16.06 -14.90
N MET A 161 5.70 15.02 -15.59
CA MET A 161 5.94 13.73 -14.98
C MET A 161 7.17 13.68 -14.07
N THR A 162 8.10 14.63 -14.21
CA THR A 162 9.24 14.75 -13.29
C THR A 162 8.73 15.26 -11.94
N GLU A 163 7.97 16.35 -11.94
CA GLU A 163 7.34 16.88 -10.73
C GLU A 163 6.34 15.88 -10.13
N PHE A 164 5.50 15.26 -10.96
CA PHE A 164 4.52 14.26 -10.52
C PHE A 164 5.20 13.09 -9.79
N ARG A 165 6.26 12.53 -10.36
CA ARG A 165 7.02 11.45 -9.71
C ARG A 165 7.75 11.92 -8.45
N ALA A 166 8.21 13.17 -8.38
CA ALA A 166 8.79 13.72 -7.17
C ALA A 166 7.75 13.80 -6.04
N GLN A 167 6.52 14.22 -6.34
CA GLN A 167 5.42 14.22 -5.37
C GLN A 167 5.02 12.79 -4.94
N VAL A 168 4.97 11.84 -5.89
CA VAL A 168 4.74 10.42 -5.57
C VAL A 168 5.86 9.89 -4.67
N ALA A 169 7.13 10.15 -4.99
CA ALA A 169 8.27 9.73 -4.19
C ALA A 169 8.27 10.35 -2.79
N ALA A 170 7.92 11.63 -2.70
CA ALA A 170 7.72 12.32 -1.43
C ALA A 170 6.64 11.59 -0.62
N LEU A 171 5.47 11.27 -1.18
CA LEU A 171 4.47 10.50 -0.43
C LEU A 171 4.95 9.11 -0.05
N ILE A 172 5.66 8.38 -0.92
CA ILE A 172 6.23 7.07 -0.57
C ILE A 172 7.19 7.19 0.64
N SER A 173 7.89 8.32 0.78
CA SER A 173 8.93 8.57 1.79
C SER A 173 8.43 9.30 3.06
N ASP A 174 7.47 10.23 2.90
CA ASP A 174 6.83 11.09 3.91
C ASP A 174 5.50 10.52 4.40
N GLY A 175 5.04 9.40 3.84
CA GLY A 175 4.06 8.60 4.54
C GLY A 175 4.64 8.26 5.91
N PRO A 176 3.87 8.36 7.01
CA PRO A 176 4.24 7.51 8.14
C PRO A 176 4.42 6.08 7.59
N PRO A 177 5.29 5.24 8.18
CA PRO A 177 5.28 3.81 7.83
C PRO A 177 3.82 3.34 7.87
N PRO A 178 3.39 2.36 7.04
CA PRO A 178 2.01 1.95 7.01
C PRO A 178 1.57 1.53 8.40
N GLY A 179 0.96 2.49 9.10
CA GLY A 179 0.01 2.24 10.12
C GLY A 179 -1.19 1.68 9.42
N SER A 180 -1.13 0.38 9.15
CA SER A 180 -2.31 -0.45 9.35
C SER A 180 -3.04 0.08 10.59
N TRP A 181 -4.35 -0.10 10.67
CA TRP A 181 -5.07 -0.20 11.96
C TRP A 181 -4.23 -0.92 13.07
N THR A 182 -3.38 -1.86 12.65
CA THR A 182 -2.37 -2.55 13.45
C THR A 182 -1.29 -1.64 14.10
N GLU A 183 -0.71 -0.60 13.45
CA GLU A 183 0.19 0.35 14.16
C GLU A 183 -0.58 1.36 15.02
N GLU A 184 -1.83 1.69 14.69
CA GLU A 184 -2.69 2.47 15.59
C GLU A 184 -2.95 1.68 16.88
N ILE A 185 -3.26 0.38 16.79
CA ILE A 185 -3.27 -0.53 17.94
C ILE A 185 -1.90 -0.57 18.63
N MET A 186 -0.78 -0.65 17.90
CA MET A 186 0.55 -0.65 18.53
C MET A 186 0.82 0.61 19.37
N ARG A 187 0.25 1.76 19.00
CA ARG A 187 0.37 3.01 19.78
C ARG A 187 -0.48 3.00 21.05
N GLU A 188 -1.54 2.20 21.08
CA GLU A 188 -2.41 2.01 22.24
C GLU A 188 -1.93 0.89 23.18
N LEU A 189 -0.96 0.07 22.76
CA LEU A 189 -0.42 -1.00 23.60
C LEU A 189 0.27 -0.44 24.86
N PRO A 190 0.14 -1.16 25.99
CA PRO A 190 0.66 -0.70 27.26
C PRO A 190 2.19 -0.63 27.24
N LEU A 191 2.73 0.40 27.88
CA LEU A 191 4.16 0.48 28.16
C LEU A 191 4.51 -0.56 29.24
N VAL A 192 5.32 -1.56 28.90
CA VAL A 192 5.92 -2.46 29.89
C VAL A 192 7.29 -1.92 30.32
N LYS A 193 7.51 -1.80 31.62
CA LYS A 193 8.71 -1.23 32.23
C LYS A 193 9.18 -2.07 33.42
N PRO A 194 10.42 -1.87 33.91
CA PRO A 194 10.96 -2.63 35.04
C PRO A 194 10.05 -2.53 36.27
N GLY A 195 9.78 -3.68 36.90
CA GLY A 195 8.94 -3.78 38.08
C GLY A 195 7.43 -3.90 37.83
N ASP A 196 6.97 -3.85 36.57
CA ASP A 196 5.58 -4.18 36.24
C ASP A 196 5.28 -5.65 36.59
N ASP A 197 4.06 -5.91 37.06
CA ASP A 197 3.55 -7.25 37.36
C ASP A 197 2.15 -7.41 36.77
N ASN A 198 2.07 -7.83 35.49
CA ASN A 198 0.82 -7.91 34.74
C ASN A 198 0.90 -8.92 33.57
N PHE A 199 -0.24 -9.15 32.91
CA PHE A 199 -0.33 -10.09 31.78
C PHE A 199 0.37 -9.60 30.51
N ASP A 200 0.67 -8.31 30.37
CA ASP A 200 1.41 -7.79 29.22
C ASP A 200 2.87 -8.25 29.27
N VAL A 201 3.46 -8.31 30.47
CA VAL A 201 4.79 -8.91 30.69
C VAL A 201 4.82 -10.37 30.23
N LYS A 202 3.77 -11.14 30.55
CA LYS A 202 3.63 -12.53 30.10
C LYS A 202 3.61 -12.61 28.57
N THR A 203 2.93 -11.67 27.92
CA THR A 203 2.89 -11.57 26.45
C THR A 203 4.28 -11.26 25.88
N VAL A 204 5.03 -10.32 26.45
CA VAL A 204 6.41 -10.00 26.04
C VAL A 204 7.31 -11.24 26.11
N ARG A 205 7.24 -12.01 27.21
CA ARG A 205 8.00 -13.26 27.38
C ARG A 205 7.68 -14.27 26.28
N GLY A 206 6.40 -14.47 25.99
CA GLY A 206 5.95 -15.34 24.91
C GLY A 206 6.47 -14.90 23.55
N CYS A 207 6.38 -13.61 23.23
CA CYS A 207 6.86 -13.04 21.97
C CYS A 207 8.38 -13.20 21.80
N LEU A 208 9.17 -12.89 22.84
CA LEU A 208 10.64 -13.05 22.81
C LEU A 208 11.03 -14.52 22.60
N PHE A 209 10.37 -15.44 23.31
CA PHE A 209 10.64 -16.87 23.18
C PHE A 209 10.26 -17.39 21.78
N ALA A 210 9.06 -17.05 21.29
CA ALA A 210 8.58 -17.47 19.97
C ALA A 210 9.48 -16.99 18.83
N ARG A 211 10.18 -15.87 19.02
CA ARG A 211 11.14 -15.32 18.06
C ARG A 211 12.58 -15.81 18.24
N GLY A 212 12.83 -16.70 19.19
CA GLY A 212 14.17 -17.26 19.42
C GLY A 212 15.15 -16.32 20.11
N HIS A 213 14.67 -15.27 20.77
CA HIS A 213 15.53 -14.32 21.51
C HIS A 213 15.79 -14.73 22.96
N VAL A 214 15.34 -15.90 23.39
CA VAL A 214 15.49 -16.40 24.76
C VAL A 214 16.37 -17.64 24.77
N PRO A 215 17.66 -17.53 25.17
CA PRO A 215 18.53 -18.70 25.27
C PRO A 215 18.10 -19.62 26.42
N PRO A 216 18.36 -20.95 26.33
CA PRO A 216 17.95 -21.90 27.35
C PRO A 216 18.44 -21.61 28.77
N THR A 217 19.55 -20.90 28.91
CA THR A 217 20.12 -20.49 30.19
C THR A 217 19.20 -19.57 30.99
N GLU A 218 18.34 -18.80 30.32
CA GLU A 218 17.46 -17.81 30.98
C GLU A 218 16.32 -18.47 31.76
N TYR A 219 15.79 -19.59 31.26
CA TYR A 219 14.69 -20.31 31.90
C TYR A 219 15.14 -21.60 32.60
N ALA A 220 16.43 -21.96 32.54
CA ALA A 220 16.97 -23.13 33.23
C ALA A 220 16.90 -23.02 34.77
N GLN A 221 16.87 -21.79 35.30
CA GLN A 221 16.83 -21.50 36.74
C GLN A 221 15.44 -21.09 37.24
N ALA A 222 14.45 -20.99 36.34
CA ALA A 222 13.09 -20.68 36.73
C ALA A 222 12.43 -21.91 37.36
N ASP A 223 11.59 -21.68 38.37
CA ASP A 223 10.68 -22.70 38.87
C ASP A 223 9.83 -23.22 37.70
N GLU A 224 9.69 -24.54 37.56
CA GLU A 224 9.01 -25.19 36.40
C GLU A 224 9.69 -24.93 35.03
N GLY A 225 10.94 -24.46 35.00
CA GLY A 225 11.72 -24.30 33.77
C GLY A 225 11.10 -23.30 32.78
N LEU A 226 11.05 -23.68 31.49
CA LEU A 226 10.45 -22.83 30.45
C LEU A 226 8.98 -22.49 30.74
N GLU A 227 8.22 -23.44 31.29
CA GLU A 227 6.80 -23.25 31.53
C GLU A 227 6.56 -22.18 32.61
N GLY A 228 7.27 -22.25 33.74
CA GLY A 228 7.16 -21.23 34.78
C GLY A 228 7.74 -19.89 34.35
N TRP A 229 8.84 -19.89 33.57
CA TRP A 229 9.36 -18.65 32.98
C TRP A 229 8.32 -17.97 32.08
N LEU A 230 7.61 -18.72 31.22
CA LEU A 230 6.55 -18.20 30.35
C LEU A 230 5.27 -17.81 31.11
N LYS A 231 5.06 -18.31 32.33
CA LYS A 231 3.91 -17.93 33.17
C LYS A 231 4.16 -16.69 34.02
N SER A 232 5.41 -16.31 34.27
CA SER A 232 5.76 -15.14 35.09
C SER A 232 5.19 -13.84 34.50
N THR A 233 4.58 -13.04 35.35
CA THR A 233 4.02 -11.72 35.03
C THR A 233 4.93 -10.57 35.46
N VAL A 234 6.09 -10.87 36.08
CA VAL A 234 7.00 -9.86 36.63
C VAL A 234 8.03 -9.42 35.61
N CYS A 235 8.15 -8.11 35.38
CA CYS A 235 9.20 -7.50 34.56
C CYS A 235 10.49 -7.39 35.38
N ASP A 236 11.14 -8.54 35.58
CA ASP A 236 12.38 -8.67 36.33
C ASP A 236 13.61 -8.15 35.54
N PRO A 237 14.77 -7.94 36.20
CA PRO A 237 15.97 -7.47 35.52
C PRO A 237 16.44 -8.37 34.36
N GLY A 238 16.23 -9.68 34.46
CA GLY A 238 16.60 -10.63 33.40
C GLY A 238 15.77 -10.41 32.13
N LEU A 239 14.46 -10.19 32.27
CA LEU A 239 13.59 -9.84 31.15
C LEU A 239 14.00 -8.50 30.52
N VAL A 240 14.32 -7.49 31.32
CA VAL A 240 14.78 -6.18 30.81
C VAL A 240 16.05 -6.32 29.98
N ASP A 241 17.00 -7.16 30.41
CA ASP A 241 18.22 -7.42 29.64
C ASP A 241 17.92 -8.17 28.33
N LEU A 242 16.96 -9.09 28.32
CA LEU A 242 16.49 -9.75 27.10
C LEU A 242 15.82 -8.76 26.13
N VAL A 243 15.01 -7.83 26.64
CA VAL A 243 14.41 -6.75 25.84
C VAL A 243 15.50 -5.87 25.23
N ARG A 244 16.55 -5.50 25.97
CA ARG A 244 17.66 -4.72 25.42
C ARG A 244 18.42 -5.46 24.32
N ARG A 245 18.69 -6.76 24.51
CA ARG A 245 19.32 -7.60 23.48
C ARG A 245 18.46 -7.67 22.22
N PHE A 246 17.15 -7.80 22.38
CA PHE A 246 16.20 -7.77 21.28
C PHE A 246 16.20 -6.42 20.56
N GLN A 247 16.08 -5.31 21.29
CA GLN A 247 16.13 -3.96 20.73
C GLN A 247 17.42 -3.71 19.93
N GLN A 248 18.56 -4.17 20.46
CA GLN A 248 19.83 -4.09 19.79
C GLN A 248 19.86 -4.93 18.49
N ALA A 249 19.31 -6.15 18.52
CA ALA A 249 19.23 -7.02 17.34
C ALA A 249 18.33 -6.43 16.23
N GLU A 250 17.24 -5.77 16.61
CA GLU A 250 16.31 -5.12 15.69
C GLU A 250 16.77 -3.72 15.22
N GLY A 251 17.86 -3.19 15.78
CA GLY A 251 18.38 -1.86 15.42
C GLY A 251 17.48 -0.69 15.86
N ILE A 252 16.72 -0.87 16.95
CA ILE A 252 15.84 0.15 17.54
C ILE A 252 16.47 0.73 18.83
N PRO A 253 15.95 1.85 19.39
CA PRO A 253 16.47 2.41 20.65
C PRO A 253 16.53 1.35 21.77
N VAL A 254 17.67 1.29 22.45
CA VAL A 254 17.96 0.29 23.50
C VAL A 254 17.73 0.91 24.87
N ASP A 255 16.48 0.93 25.32
CA ASP A 255 16.08 1.50 26.61
C ASP A 255 15.62 0.43 27.63
N GLY A 256 15.37 -0.81 27.18
CA GLY A 256 14.83 -1.90 28.00
C GLY A 256 13.35 -1.77 28.32
N LEU A 257 12.64 -0.85 27.65
CA LEU A 257 11.20 -0.65 27.76
C LEU A 257 10.49 -1.35 26.60
N VAL A 258 9.26 -1.82 26.80
CA VAL A 258 8.41 -2.29 25.71
C VAL A 258 7.31 -1.27 25.45
N GLY A 259 7.63 -0.29 24.60
CA GLY A 259 6.70 0.70 24.07
C GLY A 259 6.37 0.43 22.60
N PRO A 260 5.69 1.37 21.90
CA PRO A 260 5.25 1.17 20.51
C PRO A 260 6.37 0.73 19.55
N THR A 261 7.57 1.28 19.72
CA THR A 261 8.76 0.93 18.92
C THR A 261 9.24 -0.51 19.14
N THR A 262 9.04 -1.07 20.32
CA THR A 262 9.45 -2.45 20.66
C THR A 262 8.32 -3.45 20.46
N TRP A 263 7.06 -3.06 20.69
CA TRP A 263 5.88 -3.87 20.39
C TRP A 263 5.76 -4.22 18.91
N ALA A 264 6.02 -3.25 18.03
CA ALA A 264 5.93 -3.44 16.59
C ALA A 264 6.75 -4.65 16.09
N PRO A 265 8.06 -4.77 16.33
CA PRO A 265 8.82 -5.95 15.93
C PRO A 265 8.47 -7.20 16.77
N LEU A 266 8.02 -7.08 18.02
CA LEU A 266 7.57 -8.25 18.83
C LEU A 266 6.29 -8.92 18.30
N LEU A 267 5.46 -8.20 17.54
CA LEU A 267 4.16 -8.68 17.04
C LEU A 267 4.12 -8.93 15.53
N ARG A 268 5.20 -8.67 14.78
CA ARG A 268 5.33 -9.03 13.35
C ARG A 268 5.35 -10.53 13.11
N VAL A 269 4.27 -11.11 12.60
CA VAL A 269 4.18 -12.52 12.18
C VAL A 269 4.79 -12.75 10.80
#